data_AF-A0A1V6IYM5-F1
#
_entry.id   AF-A0A1V6IYM5-F1
#
_cell.length_a   1.000
_cell.length_b   1.000
_cell.length_c   1.000
_cell.angle_alpha   90.00
_cell.angle_beta   90.00
_cell.angle_gamma   90.00
#
_symmetry.space_group_name_H-M   'P 1'
#
loop_
_entity.id
_entity.type
_entity.pdbx_description
1 polymer ?
#
loop_
_entity_poly.entity_id
_entity_poly.type
_entity_poly.pdbx_seq_one_letter_code
_entity_poly.pdbx_strand_id
1 'polypeptide(L)'
;MAVYNNRLGVPTLENAAYAFTEKHWGKILVIALEYGARDQVLQWAKELCGSEKFRDHKVIVLLHSYMGSGDNAPLLGKDHYKMTPLNGGKDIWEKLLSQTDNICLLICGHYAEANESFADNVGFRTDKNKAGNDVFQMMFNTQALGRGLSGNGGDGWLRVLEFMPDGKTVHVITYSPLFAFSPRTKHLAVDTAPYNSFSFIIE
;
A
#
# COMPACT_ATOMS: atom_id res chain seq x y z
N MET A 1 16.70 -7.67 8.23
CA MET A 1 15.60 -8.43 7.62
C MET A 1 15.01 -9.36 8.67
N ALA A 2 13.68 -9.50 8.72
CA ALA A 2 12.97 -10.51 9.52
C ALA A 2 11.94 -11.20 8.63
N VAL A 3 11.62 -12.46 8.87
CA VAL A 3 10.65 -13.24 8.06
C VAL A 3 9.72 -14.04 8.96
N TYR A 4 8.53 -14.36 8.46
CA TYR A 4 7.60 -15.28 9.10
C TYR A 4 7.18 -16.38 8.11
N ASN A 5 6.80 -17.54 8.62
CA ASN A 5 6.47 -18.68 7.78
C ASN A 5 5.12 -18.49 7.07
N ASN A 6 5.11 -18.85 5.78
CA ASN A 6 3.90 -18.94 4.99
C ASN A 6 2.96 -20.06 5.47
N ARG A 7 1.86 -20.26 4.74
CA ARG A 7 0.87 -21.31 5.03
C ARG A 7 1.42 -22.73 4.93
N LEU A 8 2.54 -22.93 4.24
CA LEU A 8 3.24 -24.21 4.13
C LEU A 8 4.32 -24.39 5.21
N GLY A 9 4.45 -23.44 6.14
CA GLY A 9 5.46 -23.49 7.19
C GLY A 9 6.87 -23.12 6.70
N VAL A 10 6.99 -22.48 5.54
CA VAL A 10 8.26 -22.11 4.92
C VAL A 10 8.47 -20.60 5.02
N PRO A 11 9.66 -20.11 5.42
CA PRO A 11 9.96 -18.68 5.37
C PRO A 11 10.11 -18.23 3.92
N THR A 12 9.27 -17.30 3.49
CA THR A 12 9.31 -16.72 2.13
C THR A 12 9.26 -15.19 2.21
N LEU A 13 9.38 -14.53 1.06
CA LEU A 13 9.31 -13.06 0.98
C LEU A 13 7.88 -12.51 1.12
N GLU A 14 6.86 -13.37 1.18
CA GLU A 14 5.46 -12.95 1.33
C GLU A 14 5.19 -12.35 2.72
N ASN A 15 5.94 -12.79 3.74
CA ASN A 15 5.88 -12.28 5.11
C ASN A 15 7.29 -11.88 5.53
N ALA A 16 7.71 -10.68 5.15
CA ALA A 16 9.08 -10.23 5.32
C ALA A 16 9.16 -8.75 5.67
N ALA A 17 10.17 -8.41 6.47
CA ALA A 17 10.42 -7.05 6.91
C ALA A 17 11.84 -6.60 6.55
N TYR A 18 11.93 -5.41 5.96
CA TYR A 18 13.16 -4.80 5.45
C TYR A 18 13.37 -3.46 6.15
N ALA A 19 14.49 -3.34 6.85
CA ALA A 19 14.83 -2.14 7.60
C ALA A 19 16.01 -1.45 6.94
N PHE A 20 15.92 -0.14 6.83
CA PHE A 20 17.00 0.71 6.35
C PHE A 20 16.92 2.08 7.02
N THR A 21 17.99 2.86 6.87
CA THR A 21 18.06 4.24 7.36
C THR A 21 18.33 5.14 6.18
N GLU A 22 17.54 6.20 6.08
CA GLU A 22 17.70 7.26 5.09
C GLU A 22 18.03 8.56 5.84
N LYS A 23 18.83 9.43 5.22
CA LYS A 23 19.39 10.63 5.84
C LYS A 23 18.32 11.60 6.36
N HIS A 24 17.24 11.80 5.60
CA HIS A 24 16.18 12.76 5.88
C HIS A 24 15.00 12.10 6.61
N TRP A 25 14.75 10.82 6.34
CA TRP A 25 13.59 10.09 6.89
C TRP A 25 13.88 9.23 8.12
N GLY A 26 15.15 9.08 8.49
CA GLY A 26 15.56 8.28 9.63
C GLY A 26 15.34 6.79 9.40
N LYS A 27 14.88 6.08 10.45
CA LYS A 27 14.72 4.62 10.43
C LYS A 27 13.39 4.25 9.79
N ILE A 28 13.43 3.45 8.72
CA ILE A 28 12.26 2.96 8.00
C ILE A 28 12.20 1.44 8.09
N LEU A 29 11.00 0.90 8.31
CA LEU A 29 10.71 -0.53 8.22
C LEU A 29 9.60 -0.75 7.19
N VAL A 30 9.89 -1.53 6.14
CA VAL A 30 8.90 -1.97 5.17
C VAL A 30 8.51 -3.41 5.49
N ILE A 31 7.23 -3.69 5.70
CA ILE A 31 6.71 -5.03 6.01
C ILE A 31 5.78 -5.46 4.88
N ALA A 32 6.15 -6.52 4.17
CA ALA A 32 5.28 -7.22 3.24
C ALA A 32 4.54 -8.34 3.98
N LEU A 33 3.22 -8.45 3.73
CA LEU A 33 2.35 -9.46 4.33
C LEU A 33 1.64 -10.26 3.23
N GLU A 34 1.40 -11.55 3.52
CA GLU A 34 0.76 -12.49 2.61
C GLU A 34 -0.66 -12.04 2.20
N TYR A 35 -1.14 -12.55 1.06
CA TYR A 35 -2.53 -12.36 0.66
C TYR A 35 -3.48 -12.94 1.71
N GLY A 36 -4.45 -12.13 2.16
CA GLY A 36 -5.39 -12.54 3.19
C GLY A 36 -4.69 -12.91 4.50
N ALA A 37 -3.73 -12.10 4.95
CA ALA A 37 -2.85 -12.34 6.09
C ALA A 37 -3.55 -12.95 7.30
N ARG A 38 -3.06 -14.10 7.77
CA ARG A 38 -3.63 -14.81 8.92
C ARG A 38 -3.39 -14.04 10.21
N ASP A 39 -4.18 -14.35 11.23
CA ASP A 39 -4.05 -13.72 12.55
C ASP A 39 -2.63 -13.87 13.13
N GLN A 40 -1.96 -15.00 12.94
CA GLN A 40 -0.58 -15.17 13.43
C GLN A 40 0.41 -14.25 12.70
N VAL A 41 0.19 -13.99 11.41
CA VAL A 41 1.03 -13.07 10.62
C VAL A 41 0.78 -11.62 11.03
N LEU A 42 -0.48 -11.24 11.25
CA LEU A 42 -0.82 -9.90 11.75
C LEU A 42 -0.25 -9.68 13.16
N GLN A 43 -0.35 -10.68 14.03
CA GLN A 43 0.21 -10.62 15.38
C GLN A 43 1.74 -10.51 15.33
N TRP A 44 2.41 -11.31 14.49
CA TRP A 44 3.85 -11.21 14.28
C TRP A 44 4.26 -9.81 13.81
N ALA A 45 3.55 -9.22 12.85
CA ALA A 45 3.86 -7.88 12.35
C ALA A 45 3.70 -6.82 13.44
N LYS A 46 2.63 -6.92 14.25
CA LYS A 46 2.39 -6.03 15.40
C LYS A 46 3.51 -6.13 16.44
N GLU A 47 3.88 -7.34 16.83
CA GLU A 47 4.99 -7.59 17.78
C GLU A 47 6.32 -7.09 17.23
N LEU A 48 6.57 -7.29 15.93
CA LEU A 48 7.76 -6.79 15.27
C LEU A 48 7.83 -5.28 15.38
N CYS A 49 6.75 -4.57 15.06
CA CYS A 49 6.67 -3.10 15.15
C CYS A 49 6.92 -2.59 16.58
N GLY A 50 6.36 -3.26 17.60
CA GLY A 50 6.52 -2.90 19.01
C GLY A 50 7.84 -3.34 19.65
N SER A 51 8.67 -4.12 18.93
CA SER A 51 9.92 -4.65 19.48
C SER A 51 10.94 -3.54 19.79
N GLU A 52 11.88 -3.82 20.70
CA GLU A 52 12.98 -2.89 21.02
C GLU A 52 13.74 -2.41 19.78
N LYS A 53 13.85 -3.29 18.78
CA LYS A 53 14.58 -3.01 17.57
C LYS A 53 13.84 -2.04 16.64
N PHE A 54 12.51 -2.08 16.60
CA PHE A 54 11.73 -1.42 15.56
C PHE A 54 10.72 -0.37 16.06
N ARG A 55 10.52 -0.23 17.38
CA ARG A 55 9.55 0.74 17.95
C ARG A 55 9.73 2.19 17.46
N ASP A 56 10.95 2.58 17.13
CA ASP A 56 11.27 3.95 16.65
C ASP A 56 11.36 4.06 15.12
N HIS A 57 10.92 3.04 14.36
CA HIS A 57 10.89 3.10 12.89
C HIS A 57 9.58 3.67 12.39
N LYS A 58 9.61 4.44 11.30
CA LYS A 58 8.44 4.70 10.47
C LYS A 58 8.12 3.41 9.68
N VAL A 59 6.93 2.84 9.90
CA VAL A 59 6.56 1.55 9.32
C VAL A 59 5.64 1.74 8.11
N ILE A 60 6.03 1.13 6.99
CA ILE A 60 5.26 1.02 5.75
C ILE A 60 4.81 -0.44 5.61
N VAL A 61 3.50 -0.67 5.46
CA VAL A 61 2.93 -2.01 5.25
C VAL A 61 2.55 -2.18 3.78
N LEU A 62 2.93 -3.31 3.20
CA LEU A 62 2.54 -3.72 1.86
C LEU A 62 1.58 -4.91 1.96
N LEU A 63 0.41 -4.77 1.33
CA LEU A 63 -0.59 -5.83 1.20
C LEU A 63 -1.02 -5.96 -0.24
N HIS A 64 -1.54 -7.13 -0.61
CA HIS A 64 -2.14 -7.30 -1.93
C HIS A 64 -3.55 -6.71 -1.98
N SER A 65 -4.46 -7.12 -1.07
CA SER A 65 -5.87 -6.69 -1.00
C SER A 65 -6.17 -6.04 0.35
N TYR A 66 -6.84 -4.88 0.35
CA TYR A 66 -7.18 -4.15 1.59
C TYR A 66 -8.37 -3.18 1.42
N MET A 67 -8.35 -2.27 0.45
CA MET A 67 -9.37 -1.23 0.29
C MET A 67 -9.80 -1.08 -1.18
N GLY A 68 -10.94 -0.43 -1.40
CA GLY A 68 -11.45 -0.08 -2.71
C GLY A 68 -10.85 1.21 -3.28
N SER A 69 -11.59 1.84 -4.18
CA SER A 69 -11.20 3.07 -4.88
C SER A 69 -11.92 4.34 -4.37
N GLY A 70 -11.42 5.49 -4.81
CA GLY A 70 -11.97 6.81 -4.48
C GLY A 70 -11.34 7.46 -3.24
N ASP A 71 -11.82 8.67 -2.95
CA ASP A 71 -11.50 9.38 -1.72
C ASP A 71 -12.24 8.78 -0.53
N ASN A 72 -11.57 8.68 0.62
CA ASN A 72 -12.01 7.91 1.78
C ASN A 72 -12.44 6.47 1.41
N ALA A 73 -11.65 5.82 0.55
CA ALA A 73 -12.00 4.53 -0.08
C ALA A 73 -12.42 3.46 0.95
N PRO A 74 -13.49 2.69 0.73
CA PRO A 74 -13.99 1.75 1.71
C PRO A 74 -13.00 0.59 1.96
N LEU A 75 -12.92 0.12 3.21
CA LEU A 75 -12.18 -1.10 3.53
C LEU A 75 -12.93 -2.32 3.00
N LEU A 76 -12.22 -3.22 2.35
CA LEU A 76 -12.81 -4.44 1.82
C LEU A 76 -13.13 -5.43 2.95
N GLY A 77 -14.19 -6.21 2.74
CA GLY A 77 -14.50 -7.37 3.55
C GLY A 77 -13.54 -8.52 3.28
N LYS A 78 -13.89 -9.71 3.79
CA LYS A 78 -13.18 -10.94 3.45
C LYS A 78 -13.52 -11.33 2.02
N ASP A 79 -12.50 -11.55 1.21
CA ASP A 79 -12.68 -12.12 -0.12
C ASP A 79 -13.24 -13.55 -0.03
N HIS A 80 -13.99 -13.96 -1.05
CA HIS A 80 -14.69 -15.25 -1.11
C HIS A 80 -13.80 -16.41 -1.62
N TYR A 81 -12.48 -16.31 -1.43
CA TYR A 81 -11.57 -17.39 -1.79
C TYR A 81 -11.72 -18.60 -0.85
N LYS A 82 -11.45 -19.79 -1.37
CA LYS A 82 -11.48 -21.05 -0.60
C LYS A 82 -10.40 -21.11 0.50
N MET A 83 -9.40 -20.23 0.42
CA MET A 83 -8.28 -20.19 1.34
C MET A 83 -8.75 -19.65 2.71
N THR A 84 -8.56 -20.43 3.77
CA THR A 84 -8.89 -20.05 5.15
C THR A 84 -7.74 -20.39 6.09
N PRO A 85 -7.57 -19.67 7.22
CA PRO A 85 -8.26 -18.43 7.58
C PRO A 85 -7.78 -17.24 6.71
N LEU A 86 -8.66 -16.26 6.49
CA LEU A 86 -8.42 -15.05 5.68
C LEU A 86 -8.97 -13.83 6.41
N ASN A 87 -8.16 -12.77 6.48
CA ASN A 87 -8.58 -11.45 6.96
C ASN A 87 -8.80 -10.51 5.78
N GLY A 88 -9.90 -9.76 5.82
CA GLY A 88 -10.16 -8.65 4.89
C GLY A 88 -9.55 -7.35 5.38
N GLY A 89 -9.72 -6.27 4.60
CA GLY A 89 -9.24 -4.94 4.96
C GLY A 89 -9.72 -4.46 6.33
N LYS A 90 -11.01 -4.67 6.64
CA LYS A 90 -11.57 -4.31 7.94
C LYS A 90 -10.89 -5.05 9.10
N ASP A 91 -10.67 -6.36 8.98
CA ASP A 91 -9.99 -7.15 10.01
C ASP A 91 -8.54 -6.67 10.20
N ILE A 92 -7.84 -6.38 9.09
CA ILE A 92 -6.45 -5.91 9.11
C ILE A 92 -6.34 -4.55 9.79
N TRP A 93 -7.26 -3.64 9.49
CA TRP A 93 -7.33 -2.34 10.18
C TRP A 93 -7.50 -2.52 11.69
N GLU A 94 -8.50 -3.31 12.11
CA GLU A 94 -8.86 -3.49 13.51
C GLU A 94 -7.77 -4.23 14.32
N LYS A 95 -7.08 -5.19 13.69
CA LYS A 95 -6.10 -6.07 14.36
C LYS A 95 -4.67 -5.54 14.32
N LEU A 96 -4.28 -4.86 13.23
CA LEU A 96 -2.90 -4.41 13.00
C LEU A 96 -2.79 -2.87 12.98
N LEU A 97 -3.33 -2.21 11.95
CA LEU A 97 -3.04 -0.79 11.68
C LEU A 97 -3.50 0.13 12.81
N SER A 98 -4.76 -0.02 13.24
CA SER A 98 -5.30 0.78 14.34
C SER A 98 -4.66 0.48 15.70
N GLN A 99 -3.92 -0.62 15.82
CA GLN A 99 -3.35 -1.13 17.07
C GLN A 99 -1.84 -0.92 17.19
N THR A 100 -1.21 -0.29 16.18
CA THR A 100 0.23 -0.19 16.08
C THR A 100 0.62 1.26 15.85
N ASP A 101 1.40 1.80 16.79
CA ASP A 101 1.59 3.25 16.92
C ASP A 101 2.42 3.85 15.79
N ASN A 102 3.39 3.09 15.28
CA ASN A 102 4.42 3.55 14.35
C ASN A 102 4.19 3.14 12.88
N ILE A 103 3.04 2.54 12.56
CA ILE A 103 2.62 2.35 11.16
C ILE A 103 2.05 3.66 10.63
N CYS A 104 2.70 4.23 9.62
CA CYS A 104 2.30 5.50 9.04
C CYS A 104 1.74 5.37 7.62
N LEU A 105 2.06 4.29 6.89
CA LEU A 105 1.62 4.11 5.51
C LEU A 105 1.28 2.65 5.22
N LEU A 106 0.16 2.41 4.53
CA LEU A 106 -0.16 1.16 3.90
C LEU A 106 -0.33 1.34 2.38
N ILE A 107 0.24 0.43 1.60
CA ILE A 107 0.07 0.37 0.14
C ILE A 107 -0.53 -0.98 -0.23
N CYS A 108 -1.55 -0.95 -1.08
CA CYS A 108 -2.19 -2.14 -1.63
C CYS A 108 -2.60 -1.99 -3.11
N GLY A 109 -3.06 -3.10 -3.70
CA GLY A 109 -3.65 -3.14 -5.03
C GLY A 109 -4.92 -4.00 -5.02
N HIS A 110 -4.95 -5.02 -5.89
CA HIS A 110 -6.03 -6.01 -6.04
C HIS A 110 -7.36 -5.48 -6.57
N TYR A 111 -7.90 -4.43 -5.96
CA TYR A 111 -9.15 -3.82 -6.38
C TYR A 111 -9.00 -3.22 -7.77
N ALA A 112 -9.85 -3.60 -8.71
CA ALA A 112 -9.90 -3.00 -10.04
C ALA A 112 -11.32 -3.12 -10.59
N GLU A 113 -11.81 -2.03 -11.17
CA GLU A 113 -13.06 -2.03 -11.90
C GLU A 113 -12.77 -2.18 -13.40
N ALA A 114 -13.50 -3.07 -14.06
CA ALA A 114 -13.37 -3.31 -15.51
C ALA A 114 -14.06 -2.20 -16.33
N ASN A 115 -13.73 -0.95 -16.03
CA ASN A 115 -14.17 0.25 -16.72
C ASN A 115 -12.94 1.10 -17.09
N GLU A 116 -13.16 2.16 -17.88
CA GLU A 116 -12.08 3.05 -18.31
C GLU A 116 -11.90 4.26 -17.36
N SER A 117 -12.45 4.19 -16.14
CA SER A 117 -12.35 5.26 -15.14
C SER A 117 -11.07 5.10 -14.32
N PHE A 118 -10.13 6.04 -14.47
CA PHE A 118 -8.90 6.03 -13.67
C PHE A 118 -9.19 6.11 -12.17
N ALA A 119 -10.16 6.93 -11.78
CA ALA A 119 -10.55 7.13 -10.39
C ALA A 119 -11.00 5.83 -9.69
N ASP A 120 -11.54 4.87 -10.46
CA ASP A 120 -11.98 3.58 -9.92
C ASP A 120 -10.84 2.57 -9.73
N ASN A 121 -9.63 2.93 -10.14
CA ASN A 121 -8.41 2.11 -10.07
C ASN A 121 -7.39 2.65 -9.04
N VAL A 122 -7.78 3.68 -8.28
CA VAL A 122 -6.95 4.33 -7.26
C VAL A 122 -7.79 4.65 -6.03
N GLY A 123 -7.19 4.56 -4.85
CA GLY A 123 -7.88 4.84 -3.60
C GLY A 123 -6.94 5.49 -2.59
N PHE A 124 -7.47 6.41 -1.80
CA PHE A 124 -6.73 7.03 -0.70
C PHE A 124 -7.66 7.24 0.50
N ARG A 125 -7.13 7.03 1.70
CA ARG A 125 -7.81 7.37 2.95
C ARG A 125 -6.78 7.60 4.05
N THR A 126 -7.21 8.34 5.07
CA THR A 126 -6.44 8.57 6.28
C THR A 126 -7.34 8.30 7.47
N ASP A 127 -6.86 7.51 8.42
CA ASP A 127 -7.55 7.24 9.68
C ASP A 127 -6.56 7.34 10.84
N LYS A 128 -7.07 7.61 12.04
CA LYS A 128 -6.27 7.68 13.26
C LYS A 128 -6.14 6.29 13.87
N ASN A 129 -4.92 5.89 14.22
CA ASN A 129 -4.72 4.71 15.07
C ASN A 129 -5.10 5.01 16.53
N LYS A 130 -5.02 4.01 17.42
CA LYS A 130 -5.36 4.17 18.85
C LYS A 130 -4.47 5.18 19.58
N ALA A 131 -3.25 5.43 19.11
CA ALA A 131 -2.37 6.46 19.64
C ALA A 131 -2.69 7.87 19.12
N GLY A 132 -3.61 8.02 18.16
CA GLY A 132 -3.95 9.29 17.53
C GLY A 132 -3.01 9.71 16.40
N ASN A 133 -2.16 8.79 15.92
CA ASN A 133 -1.30 9.04 14.76
C ASN A 133 -2.08 8.77 13.47
N ASP A 134 -1.79 9.54 12.41
CA ASP A 134 -2.36 9.30 11.09
C ASP A 134 -1.76 8.06 10.44
N VAL A 135 -2.63 7.22 9.89
CA VAL A 135 -2.25 6.08 9.05
C VAL A 135 -2.79 6.32 7.64
N PHE A 136 -1.88 6.68 6.74
CA PHE A 136 -2.19 6.86 5.32
C PHE A 136 -2.34 5.50 4.66
N GLN A 137 -3.37 5.34 3.83
CA GLN A 137 -3.68 4.07 3.18
C GLN A 137 -3.95 4.36 1.70
N MET A 138 -3.21 3.67 0.83
CA MET A 138 -3.21 3.91 -0.61
C MET A 138 -3.48 2.61 -1.36
N MET A 139 -4.44 2.64 -2.27
CA MET A 139 -4.69 1.60 -3.26
C MET A 139 -4.28 2.12 -4.65
N PHE A 140 -3.52 1.31 -5.37
CA PHE A 140 -3.21 1.57 -6.78
C PHE A 140 -3.22 0.27 -7.57
N ASN A 141 -4.12 0.17 -8.53
CA ASN A 141 -4.17 -0.98 -9.42
C ASN A 141 -4.87 -0.62 -10.73
N THR A 142 -4.08 -0.24 -11.72
CA THR A 142 -4.58 0.17 -13.04
C THR A 142 -4.75 -0.98 -14.03
N GLN A 143 -4.67 -2.24 -13.58
CA GLN A 143 -4.62 -3.42 -14.46
C GLN A 143 -5.77 -3.53 -15.48
N ALA A 144 -6.90 -2.91 -15.19
CA ALA A 144 -8.11 -2.95 -16.02
C ALA A 144 -8.26 -1.76 -16.96
N LEU A 145 -7.43 -0.71 -16.82
CA LEU A 145 -7.41 0.39 -17.77
C LEU A 145 -6.89 -0.09 -19.12
N GLY A 146 -7.45 0.44 -20.21
CA GLY A 146 -7.03 0.05 -21.55
C GLY A 146 -7.56 -1.32 -21.96
N ARG A 147 -8.90 -1.46 -21.97
CA ARG A 147 -9.69 -2.62 -22.44
C ARG A 147 -9.99 -3.71 -21.40
N GLY A 148 -10.15 -3.32 -20.14
CA GLY A 148 -10.63 -4.21 -19.08
C GLY A 148 -9.60 -5.25 -18.63
N LEU A 149 -10.06 -6.28 -17.89
CA LEU A 149 -9.20 -7.27 -17.23
C LEU A 149 -8.37 -8.16 -18.17
N SER A 150 -8.67 -8.15 -19.46
CA SER A 150 -7.90 -8.86 -20.51
C SER A 150 -7.38 -7.90 -21.58
N GLY A 151 -7.26 -6.62 -21.21
CA GLY A 151 -6.80 -5.53 -22.07
C GLY A 151 -5.29 -5.46 -22.18
N ASN A 152 -4.76 -4.24 -22.26
CA ASN A 152 -3.35 -3.99 -22.49
C ASN A 152 -2.49 -3.96 -21.20
N GLY A 153 -3.08 -4.31 -20.05
CA GLY A 153 -2.39 -4.33 -18.77
C GLY A 153 -2.24 -2.95 -18.11
N GLY A 154 -3.17 -2.02 -18.37
CA GLY A 154 -3.25 -0.77 -17.62
C GLY A 154 -2.38 0.37 -18.13
N ASP A 155 -2.13 0.44 -19.44
CA ASP A 155 -1.31 1.48 -20.10
C ASP A 155 0.09 1.71 -19.48
N GLY A 156 0.59 0.72 -18.73
CA GLY A 156 1.86 0.80 -18.01
C GLY A 156 1.90 1.82 -16.88
N TRP A 157 0.77 2.31 -16.38
CA TRP A 157 0.75 3.31 -15.30
C TRP A 157 1.46 2.80 -14.03
N LEU A 158 2.28 3.67 -13.46
CA LEU A 158 3.04 3.48 -12.22
C LEU A 158 2.66 4.57 -11.22
N ARG A 159 2.57 4.19 -9.94
CA ARG A 159 2.45 5.12 -8.82
C ARG A 159 3.82 5.36 -8.22
N VAL A 160 4.30 6.59 -8.31
CA VAL A 160 5.60 7.04 -7.78
C VAL A 160 5.37 7.82 -6.50
N LEU A 161 6.05 7.41 -5.43
CA LEU A 161 6.07 8.13 -4.15
C LEU A 161 7.46 8.74 -3.98
N GLU A 162 7.53 10.06 -3.99
CA GLU A 162 8.74 10.84 -3.75
C GLU A 162 8.78 11.26 -2.29
N PHE A 163 9.78 10.76 -1.56
CA PHE A 163 10.02 11.06 -0.15
C PHE A 163 10.87 12.33 -0.07
N MET A 164 10.26 13.45 0.30
CA MET A 164 10.90 14.77 0.20
C MET A 164 11.99 14.96 1.26
N PRO A 165 13.00 15.83 1.02
CA PRO A 165 14.12 16.03 1.95
C PRO A 165 13.76 16.68 3.29
N ASP A 166 12.51 17.11 3.48
CA ASP A 166 12.03 17.64 4.76
C ASP A 166 11.72 16.53 5.79
N GLY A 167 11.83 15.26 5.38
CA GLY A 167 11.68 14.09 6.24
C GLY A 167 10.24 13.73 6.59
N LYS A 168 9.26 14.40 5.98
CA LYS A 168 7.84 14.19 6.31
C LYS A 168 6.89 14.26 5.13
N THR A 169 7.18 15.03 4.08
CA THR A 169 6.29 15.15 2.93
C THR A 169 6.52 14.02 1.93
N VAL A 170 5.46 13.29 1.59
CA VAL A 170 5.45 12.35 0.47
C VAL A 170 4.67 12.99 -0.67
N HIS A 171 5.32 13.17 -1.81
CA HIS A 171 4.68 13.59 -3.05
C HIS A 171 4.33 12.37 -3.90
N VAL A 172 3.10 12.33 -4.39
CA VAL A 172 2.54 11.21 -5.14
C VAL A 172 2.34 11.67 -6.58
N ILE A 173 2.94 10.94 -7.53
CA ILE A 173 2.77 11.16 -8.97
C ILE A 173 2.38 9.84 -9.63
N THR A 174 1.41 9.87 -10.53
CA THR A 174 1.09 8.75 -11.42
C THR A 174 1.69 8.98 -12.80
N TYR A 175 2.53 8.05 -13.24
CA TYR A 175 3.37 8.17 -14.44
C TYR A 175 3.29 6.93 -15.34
N SER A 176 3.22 7.11 -16.66
CA SER A 176 3.27 6.01 -17.63
C SER A 176 4.56 6.08 -18.47
N PRO A 177 5.47 5.09 -18.37
CA PRO A 177 6.62 4.98 -19.26
C PRO A 177 6.20 4.69 -20.71
N LEU A 178 5.04 4.06 -20.93
CA LEU A 178 4.49 3.83 -22.26
C LEU A 178 4.27 5.16 -22.99
N PHE A 179 3.63 6.12 -22.33
CA PHE A 179 3.40 7.45 -22.91
C PHE A 179 4.67 8.30 -22.92
N ALA A 180 5.51 8.20 -21.89
CA ALA A 180 6.76 8.97 -21.79
C ALA A 180 7.76 8.68 -22.91
N PHE A 181 7.79 7.45 -23.41
CA PHE A 181 8.79 6.99 -24.36
C PHE A 181 8.75 7.75 -25.70
N SER A 182 7.57 8.16 -26.16
CA SER A 182 7.41 8.80 -27.47
C SER A 182 7.25 10.32 -27.37
N PRO A 183 7.96 11.12 -28.18
CA PRO A 183 7.75 12.57 -28.25
C PRO A 183 6.30 12.98 -28.55
N ARG A 184 5.54 12.10 -29.21
CA ARG A 184 4.14 12.35 -29.57
C ARG A 184 3.19 12.16 -28.39
N THR A 185 3.56 11.39 -27.37
CA THR A 185 2.69 11.04 -26.23
C THR A 185 3.26 11.48 -24.88
N LYS A 186 4.52 11.95 -24.81
CA LYS A 186 5.18 12.30 -23.55
C LYS A 186 4.43 13.32 -22.69
N HIS A 187 3.62 14.17 -23.31
CA HIS A 187 2.78 15.16 -22.63
C HIS A 187 1.59 14.52 -21.89
N LEU A 188 1.29 13.25 -22.16
CA LEU A 188 0.28 12.43 -21.47
C LEU A 188 0.91 11.53 -20.39
N ALA A 189 2.24 11.57 -20.22
CA ALA A 189 2.95 10.62 -19.37
C ALA A 189 2.71 10.81 -17.87
N VAL A 190 2.24 11.99 -17.46
CA VAL A 190 1.92 12.29 -16.07
C VAL A 190 0.44 12.61 -16.00
N ASP A 191 -0.28 11.87 -15.16
CA ASP A 191 -1.67 12.18 -14.88
C ASP A 191 -1.74 13.22 -13.75
N THR A 192 -2.32 14.39 -14.04
CA THR A 192 -2.36 15.54 -13.12
C THR A 192 -3.69 15.64 -12.37
N ALA A 193 -4.54 14.61 -12.42
CA ALA A 193 -5.78 14.62 -11.64
C ALA A 193 -5.45 14.66 -10.12
N PRO A 194 -6.29 15.27 -9.27
CA PRO A 194 -5.99 15.40 -7.85
C PRO A 194 -5.74 14.07 -7.11
N TYR A 195 -6.34 12.97 -7.57
CA TYR A 195 -6.13 11.62 -7.01
C TYR A 195 -4.84 10.92 -7.53
N ASN A 196 -4.14 11.54 -8.47
CA ASN A 196 -2.93 11.05 -9.12
C ASN A 196 -1.71 11.97 -8.90
N SER A 197 -1.93 13.22 -8.52
CA SER A 197 -0.90 14.20 -8.20
C SER A 197 -1.26 14.94 -6.92
N PHE A 198 -0.70 14.53 -5.78
CA PHE A 198 -0.97 15.14 -4.47
C PHE A 198 0.18 14.90 -3.48
N SER A 199 0.13 15.56 -2.33
CA SER A 199 1.09 15.36 -1.24
C SER A 199 0.38 15.07 0.07
N PHE A 200 1.02 14.29 0.93
CA PHE A 200 0.60 14.09 2.33
C PHE A 200 1.82 14.15 3.26
N ILE A 201 1.58 14.34 4.57
CA ILE A 201 2.63 14.59 5.56
C ILE A 201 2.59 13.49 6.62
N ILE A 202 3.71 12.77 6.77
CA ILE A 202 3.94 11.82 7.86
C ILE A 202 4.68 12.56 8.99
N GLU A 203 3.98 12.87 10.07
CA GLU A 203 4.57 13.45 11.29
C GLU A 203 5.45 12.44 12.06
#